data_AF-A0A946CFL4-F1
#
_entry.id   AF-A0A946CFL4-F1
#
_cell.length_a   1.000
_cell.length_b   1.000
_cell.length_c   1.000
_cell.angle_alpha   90.00
_cell.angle_beta   90.00
_cell.angle_gamma   90.00
#
_symmetry.space_group_name_H-M   'P 1'
#
loop_
_entity.id
_entity.type
_entity.pdbx_description
1 polymer ?
#
loop_
_entity_poly.entity_id
_entity_poly.type
_entity_poly.pdbx_seq_one_letter_code
_entity_poly.pdbx_strand_id
1 'polypeptide(L)'
;QVAYSSMVAQRDSRPTREEYNLVVQERDTRPTLGEVKDARLGSVVLQPDSANNSVKIRFSIEETDDFRNWTSRGGINELIMPLEAGKKFYRFAIEDE
;
A
#
# COMPACT_ATOMS: atom_id res chain seq x y z
N GLN A 1 -6.65 -50.13 11.94
CA GLN A 1 -6.46 -49.22 13.10
C GLN A 1 -5.70 -47.94 12.72
N VAL A 2 -4.66 -48.01 11.88
CA VAL A 2 -3.89 -46.84 11.39
C VAL A 2 -4.75 -45.69 10.86
N ALA A 3 -5.78 -45.98 10.06
CA ALA A 3 -6.69 -44.96 9.52
C ALA A 3 -7.53 -44.24 10.60
N TYR A 4 -7.86 -44.92 11.71
CA TYR A 4 -8.57 -44.29 12.83
C TYR A 4 -7.62 -43.39 13.62
N SER A 5 -6.41 -43.87 13.91
CA SER A 5 -5.38 -43.09 14.57
C SER A 5 -5.00 -41.83 13.78
N SER A 6 -4.97 -41.89 12.44
CA SER A 6 -4.72 -40.72 11.60
C SER A 6 -5.88 -39.71 11.63
N MET A 7 -7.14 -40.17 11.64
CA MET A 7 -8.30 -39.28 11.79
C MET A 7 -8.33 -38.57 13.15
N VAL A 8 -7.96 -39.26 14.22
CA VAL A 8 -7.86 -38.67 15.57
C VAL A 8 -6.76 -37.61 15.60
N ALA A 9 -5.58 -37.90 15.05
CA ALA A 9 -4.49 -36.92 14.97
C ALA A 9 -4.89 -35.66 14.18
N GLN A 10 -5.61 -35.81 13.06
CA GLN A 10 -6.11 -34.68 12.27
C GLN A 10 -7.17 -33.85 13.00
N ARG A 11 -7.98 -34.48 13.84
CA ARG A 11 -8.96 -33.77 14.67
C ARG A 11 -8.25 -32.99 15.78
N ASP A 12 -7.31 -33.64 16.45
CA ASP A 12 -6.58 -33.07 17.57
C ASP A 12 -5.61 -31.96 17.12
N SER A 13 -5.27 -31.92 15.82
CA SER A 13 -4.53 -30.82 15.20
C SER A 13 -5.40 -29.64 14.74
N ARG A 14 -6.72 -29.68 14.92
CA ARG A 14 -7.59 -28.56 14.55
C ARG A 14 -7.47 -27.45 15.59
N PRO A 15 -7.55 -26.18 15.17
CA PRO A 15 -7.61 -25.08 16.11
C PRO A 15 -8.76 -25.24 17.11
N THR A 16 -8.48 -24.88 18.35
CA THR A 16 -9.50 -24.62 19.36
C THR A 16 -10.38 -23.44 18.94
N ARG A 17 -11.52 -23.28 19.62
CA ARG A 17 -12.42 -22.14 19.37
C ARG A 17 -11.72 -20.80 19.63
N GLU A 18 -10.85 -20.75 20.62
CA GLU A 18 -10.09 -19.55 21.01
C GLU A 18 -9.06 -19.18 19.93
N GLU A 19 -8.26 -20.15 19.46
CA GLU A 19 -7.31 -19.94 18.37
C GLU A 19 -7.99 -19.50 17.07
N TYR A 20 -9.15 -20.09 16.74
CA TYR A 20 -9.95 -19.66 15.60
C TYR A 20 -10.42 -18.20 15.74
N ASN A 21 -10.90 -17.82 16.92
CA ASN A 21 -11.37 -16.47 17.18
C ASN A 21 -10.22 -15.44 17.08
N LEU A 22 -9.00 -15.77 17.51
CA LEU A 22 -7.83 -14.92 17.36
C LEU A 22 -7.49 -14.66 15.88
N VAL A 23 -7.50 -15.71 15.04
CA VAL A 23 -7.26 -15.57 13.59
C VAL A 23 -8.36 -14.72 12.93
N VAL A 24 -9.61 -14.89 13.34
CA VAL A 24 -10.73 -14.07 12.86
C VAL A 24 -10.55 -12.62 13.25
N GLN A 25 -10.17 -12.34 14.50
CA GLN A 25 -9.90 -10.98 14.96
C GLN A 25 -8.75 -10.34 14.16
N GLU A 26 -7.64 -11.05 13.97
CA GLU A 26 -6.52 -10.56 13.15
C GLU A 26 -6.99 -10.25 11.73
N ARG A 27 -7.73 -11.17 11.09
CA ARG A 27 -8.30 -10.95 9.75
C ARG A 27 -9.19 -9.72 9.71
N ASP A 28 -10.07 -9.54 10.70
CA ASP A 28 -11.03 -8.44 10.74
C ASP A 28 -10.36 -7.09 11.05
N THR A 29 -9.16 -7.11 11.65
CA THR A 29 -8.31 -5.90 11.81
C THR A 29 -7.48 -5.57 10.56
N ARG A 30 -7.42 -6.44 9.55
CA ARG A 30 -6.72 -6.12 8.31
C ARG A 30 -7.49 -5.04 7.54
N PRO A 31 -6.80 -4.05 6.95
CA PRO A 31 -7.45 -3.06 6.11
C PRO A 31 -8.24 -3.70 4.97
N THR A 32 -9.41 -3.14 4.68
CA THR A 32 -10.23 -3.53 3.53
C THR A 32 -9.60 -3.04 2.23
N LEU A 33 -9.91 -3.69 1.11
CA LEU A 33 -9.45 -3.26 -0.21
C LEU A 33 -9.94 -1.83 -0.58
N GLY A 34 -10.98 -1.33 0.10
CA GLY A 34 -11.48 0.04 0.00
C GLY A 34 -10.65 1.07 0.76
N GLU A 35 -10.15 0.72 1.95
CA GLU A 35 -9.21 1.55 2.73
C GLU A 35 -7.83 1.60 2.06
N VAL A 36 -7.46 0.55 1.34
CA VAL A 36 -6.31 0.56 0.42
C VAL A 36 -6.60 1.37 -0.86
N LYS A 37 -7.83 1.80 -1.15
CA LYS A 37 -8.17 2.48 -2.42
C LYS A 37 -7.99 4.00 -2.44
N ASP A 38 -7.72 4.64 -1.29
CA ASP A 38 -6.99 5.92 -1.24
C ASP A 38 -5.46 5.70 -1.19
N ALA A 39 -5.02 4.46 -0.99
CA ALA A 39 -3.67 3.96 -1.24
C ALA A 39 -3.60 3.24 -2.61
N ARG A 40 -4.11 3.87 -3.68
CA ARG A 40 -3.83 3.37 -5.03
C ARG A 40 -2.32 3.29 -5.19
N LEU A 41 -1.77 2.07 -5.30
CA LEU A 41 -0.39 1.84 -5.69
C LEU A 41 -0.12 2.68 -6.95
N GLY A 42 0.71 3.71 -6.81
CA GLY A 42 1.10 4.61 -7.89
C GLY A 42 0.30 5.91 -8.08
N SER A 43 -0.67 6.28 -7.22
CA SER A 43 -1.38 7.56 -7.36
C SER A 43 -1.32 8.43 -6.11
N VAL A 44 -0.86 9.68 -6.29
CA VAL A 44 -0.84 10.73 -5.26
C VAL A 44 -1.76 11.87 -5.72
N VAL A 45 -2.74 12.24 -4.90
CA VAL A 45 -3.57 13.43 -5.12
C VAL A 45 -2.91 14.63 -4.45
N LEU A 46 -2.63 15.68 -5.22
CA LEU A 46 -1.97 16.88 -4.71
C LEU A 46 -2.87 18.10 -4.90
N GLN A 47 -3.01 18.88 -3.83
CA GLN A 47 -3.71 20.16 -3.87
C GLN A 47 -2.70 21.28 -4.19
N PRO A 48 -3.00 22.17 -5.16
CA PRO A 48 -2.14 23.30 -5.48
C PRO A 48 -2.02 24.27 -4.31
N ASP A 49 -0.87 24.93 -4.21
CA ASP A 49 -0.70 26.07 -3.33
C ASP A 49 -1.67 27.20 -3.69
N SER A 50 -2.27 27.83 -2.68
CA SER A 50 -3.31 28.85 -2.87
C SER A 50 -2.77 30.18 -3.39
N ALA A 51 -1.49 30.49 -3.20
CA ALA A 51 -0.90 31.74 -3.65
C ALA A 51 -0.52 31.70 -5.13
N ASN A 52 0.01 30.56 -5.59
CA ASN A 52 0.56 30.41 -6.95
C ASN A 52 -0.25 29.48 -7.86
N ASN A 53 -1.32 28.86 -7.34
CA ASN A 53 -2.15 27.88 -8.04
C ASN A 53 -1.32 26.77 -8.72
N SER A 54 -0.24 26.35 -8.05
CA SER A 54 0.74 25.40 -8.59
C SER A 54 1.04 24.32 -7.57
N VAL A 55 1.33 23.11 -8.07
CA VAL A 55 1.89 22.03 -7.25
C VAL A 55 3.39 21.98 -7.49
N LYS A 56 4.16 21.95 -6.39
CA LYS A 56 5.61 21.72 -6.40
C LYS A 56 5.90 20.34 -5.83
N ILE A 57 6.57 19.49 -6.61
CA ILE A 57 6.94 18.13 -6.21
C ILE A 57 8.45 18.04 -6.14
N ARG A 58 8.95 17.51 -5.02
CA ARG A 58 10.37 17.20 -4.83
C ARG A 58 10.49 15.73 -4.47
N PHE A 59 11.28 14.97 -5.22
CA PHE A 59 11.50 13.54 -4.98
C PHE A 59 12.94 13.11 -5.27
N SER A 60 13.42 12.13 -4.53
CA SER A 60 14.70 11.45 -4.77
C SER A 60 14.43 10.01 -5.17
N ILE A 61 15.30 9.44 -6.00
CA ILE A 61 15.22 8.04 -6.41
C ILE A 61 16.14 7.22 -5.50
N GLU A 62 15.62 6.12 -4.98
CA GLU A 62 16.35 5.18 -4.13
C GLU A 62 16.22 3.76 -4.71
N GLU A 63 17.27 2.96 -4.56
CA GLU A 63 17.37 1.59 -5.08
C GLU A 63 17.66 0.61 -3.93
N THR A 64 17.20 -0.63 -4.04
CA THR A 64 17.44 -1.71 -3.06
C THR A 64 17.47 -3.05 -3.79
N ASP A 65 18.20 -4.02 -3.24
CA ASP A 65 18.21 -5.42 -3.67
C ASP A 65 17.58 -6.37 -2.63
N ASP A 66 17.28 -5.88 -1.41
CA ASP A 66 16.86 -6.71 -0.28
C ASP A 66 15.54 -6.25 0.39
N PHE A 67 14.92 -5.18 -0.13
CA PHE A 67 13.71 -4.52 0.41
C PHE A 67 13.85 -3.95 1.82
N ARG A 68 15.07 -3.90 2.37
CA ARG A 68 15.35 -3.46 3.74
C ARG A 68 16.25 -2.25 3.76
N ASN A 69 17.32 -2.29 2.96
CA ASN A 69 18.32 -1.24 2.85
C ASN A 69 18.14 -0.51 1.53
N TRP A 70 17.78 0.76 1.60
CA TRP A 70 17.57 1.62 0.44
C TRP A 70 18.73 2.58 0.30
N THR A 71 19.28 2.69 -0.91
CA THR A 71 20.40 3.58 -1.23
C THR A 71 19.94 4.65 -2.21
N SER A 72 20.11 5.92 -1.85
CA SER A 72 19.78 7.02 -2.75
C SER A 72 20.73 7.05 -3.96
N ARG A 73 20.17 7.29 -5.15
CA ARG A 73 20.95 7.56 -6.37
C ARG A 73 21.58 8.95 -6.41
N GLY A 74 21.29 9.79 -5.42
CA GLY A 74 21.69 11.19 -5.40
C GLY A 74 20.84 12.09 -6.30
N GLY A 75 20.79 13.37 -5.97
CA GLY A 75 19.98 14.37 -6.67
C GLY A 75 18.53 14.45 -6.18
N ILE A 76 18.02 15.68 -6.09
CA ILE A 76 16.60 15.95 -5.83
C ILE A 76 15.99 16.37 -7.15
N ASN A 77 15.02 15.59 -7.63
CA ASN A 77 14.22 15.94 -8.79
C ASN A 77 13.13 16.93 -8.33
N GLU A 78 12.96 18.01 -9.08
CA GLU A 78 11.97 19.04 -8.79
C GLU A 78 11.12 19.30 -10.03
N LEU A 79 9.80 19.26 -9.85
CA LEU A 79 8.82 19.56 -10.88
C LEU A 79 7.82 20.59 -10.36
N ILE A 80 7.59 21.65 -11.15
CA ILE A 80 6.63 22.71 -10.85
C ILE A 80 5.61 22.74 -11.98
N MET A 81 4.34 22.54 -11.65
CA MET A 81 3.25 22.53 -12.64
C MET A 81 2.14 23.53 -12.24
N PRO A 82 1.87 24.54 -13.08
CA PRO A 82 0.77 25.49 -12.89
C PRO A 82 -0.56 24.94 -13.44
N LEU A 83 -1.66 25.14 -12.71
CA LEU A 83 -2.97 24.69 -13.17
C LEU A 83 -3.49 25.61 -14.28
N GLU A 84 -4.08 25.01 -15.30
CA GLU A 84 -4.84 25.74 -16.30
C GLU A 84 -6.12 26.36 -15.70
N ALA A 85 -6.61 27.42 -16.34
CA ALA A 85 -7.79 28.14 -15.89
C ALA A 85 -9.01 27.22 -15.72
N GLY A 86 -9.66 27.29 -14.57
CA GLY A 86 -10.86 26.51 -14.25
C GLY A 86 -10.60 25.06 -13.78
N LYS A 87 -9.35 24.59 -13.77
CA LYS A 87 -8.98 23.30 -13.19
C LYS A 87 -8.70 23.43 -11.69
N LYS A 88 -8.94 22.36 -10.93
CA LYS A 88 -8.85 22.35 -9.46
C LYS A 88 -7.88 21.32 -8.89
N PHE A 89 -7.62 20.23 -9.61
CA PHE A 89 -6.86 19.09 -9.10
C PHE A 89 -5.94 18.52 -10.18
N TYR A 90 -4.82 17.94 -9.74
CA TYR A 90 -3.98 17.09 -10.56
C TYR A 90 -4.21 15.62 -10.25
N ARG A 91 -3.92 14.76 -11.24
CA ARG A 91 -3.78 13.32 -11.08
C ARG A 91 -2.54 12.85 -11.82
N PHE A 92 -1.67 12.13 -11.14
CA PHE A 92 -0.62 11.34 -11.79
C PHE A 92 -1.22 10.01 -12.24
N ALA A 93 -1.22 9.77 -13.55
CA ALA A 93 -1.52 8.47 -14.10
C ALA A 93 -0.19 7.84 -14.50
N ILE A 94 0.09 6.66 -13.96
CA ILE A 94 1.20 5.82 -14.39
C ILE A 94 0.60 4.84 -15.40
N GLU A 95 1.15 4.84 -16.61
CA GLU A 95 0.79 3.88 -17.65
C GLU A 95 1.84 2.76 -17.64
N ASP A 96 1.41 1.51 -17.83
CA ASP A 96 2.33 0.42 -18.13
C ASP A 96 2.83 0.61 -19.58
N GLU A 97 4.14 0.47 -19.82
CA GLU A 97 4.70 0.43 -21.19
C GLU A 97 4.19 -0.77 -22.01
#